data_AF-A0A9D8CXQ1-F1
#
_entry.id   AF-A0A9D8CXQ1-F1
#
_cell.length_a   1.000
_cell.length_b   1.000
_cell.length_c   1.000
_cell.angle_alpha   90.00
_cell.angle_beta   90.00
_cell.angle_gamma   90.00
#
_symmetry.space_group_name_H-M   'P 1'
#
loop_
_entity.id
_entity.type
_entity.pdbx_description
1 polymer ?
#
loop_
_entity_poly.entity_id
_entity_poly.type
_entity_poly.pdbx_seq_one_letter_code
_entity_poly.pdbx_strand_id
1 'polypeptide(L)'
;MKVEGGCYCAKVRYAAEGGPMMKAQCHCRECQYITGGAPNMFMPMPPAGFRYTKGQPKQHGGPQMAICTVDRQPFHQIPDGLPAFERLPQR
;
A
#
# COMPACT_ATOMS: atom_id res chain seq x y z
N MET A 1 -5.69 -0.15 -23.12
CA MET A 1 -6.14 1.21 -22.77
C MET A 1 -5.00 1.97 -22.10
N LYS A 2 -5.06 3.29 -22.02
CA LYS A 2 -4.08 4.13 -21.32
C LYS A 2 -4.80 4.94 -20.23
N VAL A 3 -4.29 4.91 -19.01
CA VAL A 3 -4.79 5.66 -17.86
C VAL A 3 -3.67 6.55 -17.34
N GLU A 4 -3.97 7.82 -17.08
CA GLU A 4 -3.04 8.78 -16.51
C GLU A 4 -3.54 9.23 -15.13
N GLY A 5 -2.60 9.43 -14.20
CA GLY A 5 -2.91 9.82 -12.84
C GLY A 5 -1.74 10.46 -12.13
N GLY A 6 -1.91 10.73 -10.84
CA GLY A 6 -0.83 11.25 -10.02
C GLY A 6 -1.25 11.52 -8.60
N CYS A 7 -0.24 11.78 -7.77
CA CYS A 7 -0.46 12.17 -6.37
C CYS A 7 -1.09 13.58 -6.31
N TYR A 8 -1.91 13.83 -5.28
CA TYR A 8 -2.53 15.13 -5.03
C TYR A 8 -1.53 16.29 -4.91
N CYS A 9 -0.29 16.02 -4.49
CA CYS A 9 0.75 17.05 -4.42
C CYS A 9 1.25 17.54 -5.79
N ALA A 10 0.81 16.92 -6.90
CA ALA A 10 1.20 17.21 -8.29
C ALA A 10 2.70 17.07 -8.62
N LYS A 11 3.53 16.63 -7.67
CA LYS A 11 4.96 16.34 -7.86
C LYS A 11 5.19 14.97 -8.50
N VAL A 12 4.23 14.05 -8.37
CA VAL A 12 4.29 12.69 -8.94
C VAL A 12 3.15 12.50 -9.94
N ARG A 13 3.49 12.13 -11.18
CA ARG A 13 2.55 11.71 -12.24
C ARG A 13 2.96 10.36 -12.79
N TYR A 14 1.98 9.57 -13.22
CA TYR A 14 2.21 8.25 -13.80
C TYR A 14 1.24 7.97 -14.94
N ALA A 15 1.64 7.03 -15.80
CA ALA A 15 0.81 6.43 -16.82
C ALA A 15 0.82 4.91 -16.67
N ALA A 16 -0.34 4.28 -16.93
CA ALA A 16 -0.51 2.84 -16.96
C ALA A 16 -1.16 2.44 -18.29
N GLU A 17 -0.52 1.53 -19.00
CA GLU A 17 -0.95 0.99 -20.28
C GLU A 17 -1.28 -0.51 -20.18
N GLY A 18 -2.20 -0.97 -21.02
CA GLY A 18 -2.74 -2.34 -20.99
C GLY A 18 -4.21 -2.38 -20.59
N GLY A 19 -4.77 -3.59 -20.49
CA GLY A 19 -6.12 -3.81 -19.96
C GLY A 19 -6.09 -4.00 -18.44
N PRO A 20 -7.06 -3.46 -17.68
CA PRO A 20 -7.23 -3.76 -16.27
C PRO A 20 -7.36 -5.26 -16.07
N MET A 21 -6.58 -5.82 -15.15
CA MET A 21 -6.68 -7.24 -14.81
C MET A 21 -7.99 -7.52 -14.07
N MET A 22 -8.42 -6.57 -13.24
CA MET A 22 -9.72 -6.56 -12.57
C MET A 22 -10.12 -5.15 -12.15
N LYS A 23 -11.36 -4.97 -11.71
CA LYS A 23 -11.87 -3.77 -11.06
C LYS A 23 -12.62 -4.23 -9.82
N ALA A 24 -12.26 -3.73 -8.64
CA ALA A 24 -12.83 -4.23 -7.40
C ALA A 24 -13.01 -3.12 -6.34
N GLN A 25 -13.93 -3.41 -5.43
CA GLN A 25 -14.20 -2.62 -4.23
C GLN A 25 -13.92 -3.52 -3.03
N CYS A 26 -12.91 -3.19 -2.22
CA CYS A 26 -12.62 -3.92 -0.99
C CYS A 26 -13.37 -3.30 0.18
N HIS A 27 -14.18 -4.12 0.85
CA HIS A 27 -15.00 -3.73 2.01
C HIS A 27 -14.42 -4.20 3.35
N CYS A 28 -13.20 -4.75 3.39
CA CYS A 28 -12.58 -5.16 4.65
C CYS A 28 -12.35 -3.95 5.56
N ARG A 29 -12.25 -4.20 6.87
CA ARG A 29 -12.19 -3.14 7.87
C ARG A 29 -10.93 -2.28 7.71
N GLU A 30 -9.82 -2.89 7.33
CA GLU A 30 -8.56 -2.20 7.04
C GLU A 30 -8.72 -1.24 5.86
N CYS A 31 -9.36 -1.69 4.77
CA CYS A 31 -9.62 -0.84 3.61
C CYS A 31 -10.55 0.32 3.95
N GLN A 32 -11.58 0.09 4.76
CA GLN A 32 -12.46 1.16 5.25
C GLN A 32 -11.70 2.17 6.12
N TYR A 33 -10.80 1.72 7.00
CA TYR A 33 -9.99 2.64 7.81
C TYR A 33 -9.07 3.50 6.95
N ILE A 34 -8.42 2.93 5.94
CA ILE A 34 -7.50 3.64 5.04
C ILE A 34 -8.20 4.74 4.25
N THR A 35 -9.45 4.52 3.83
CA THR A 35 -10.23 5.44 2.99
C THR A 35 -11.13 6.39 3.79
N GLY A 36 -11.17 6.27 5.13
CA GLY A 36 -12.05 7.08 5.98
C GLY A 36 -13.51 6.61 6.03
N GLY A 37 -13.78 5.34 5.71
CA GLY A 37 -15.08 4.67 5.91
C GLY A 37 -15.70 4.07 4.65
N ALA A 38 -15.27 4.53 3.47
CA ALA A 38 -15.73 4.00 2.17
C ALA A 38 -15.01 2.69 1.79
N PRO A 39 -15.51 1.88 0.84
CA PRO A 39 -14.69 0.81 0.29
C PRO A 39 -13.46 1.35 -0.44
N ASN A 40 -12.37 0.60 -0.43
CA ASN A 40 -11.21 0.90 -1.26
C ASN A 40 -11.47 0.44 -2.70
N MET A 41 -11.46 1.38 -3.65
CA MET A 41 -11.65 1.12 -5.07
C MET A 41 -10.29 0.99 -5.74
N PHE A 42 -10.02 -0.16 -6.36
CA PHE A 42 -8.74 -0.40 -7.02
C PHE A 42 -8.90 -1.12 -8.35
N MET A 43 -7.93 -0.87 -9.23
CA MET A 43 -7.87 -1.40 -10.58
C MET A 43 -6.43 -1.86 -10.86
N PRO A 44 -6.12 -3.15 -10.66
CA PRO A 44 -4.79 -3.67 -10.97
C PRO A 44 -4.50 -3.57 -12.46
N MET A 45 -3.33 -3.00 -12.79
CA MET A 45 -2.83 -2.82 -14.15
C MET A 45 -1.57 -3.67 -14.37
N PRO A 46 -1.28 -4.12 -15.61
CA PRO A 46 -0.06 -4.85 -15.91
C PRO A 46 1.20 -4.04 -15.54
N PRO A 47 2.14 -4.60 -14.76
CA PRO A 47 3.35 -3.88 -14.34
C PRO A 47 4.19 -3.38 -15.52
N ALA A 48 4.29 -4.17 -16.59
CA ALA A 48 5.06 -3.82 -17.78
C ALA A 48 4.57 -2.54 -18.49
N GLY A 49 3.31 -2.16 -18.30
CA GLY A 49 2.74 -0.94 -18.86
C GLY A 49 2.76 0.27 -17.93
N PHE A 50 3.34 0.15 -16.74
CA PHE A 50 3.37 1.25 -15.76
C PHE A 50 4.68 2.03 -15.82
N ARG A 51 4.59 3.36 -15.76
CA ARG A 51 5.76 4.25 -15.58
C ARG A 51 5.39 5.57 -14.90
N TYR A 52 6.34 6.13 -14.15
CA TYR A 52 6.26 7.53 -13.72
C TYR A 52 6.55 8.46 -14.90
N THR A 53 5.75 9.50 -15.06
CA THR A 53 5.89 10.52 -16.12
C THR A 53 6.42 11.84 -15.59
N LYS A 54 6.33 12.06 -14.27
CA LYS A 54 6.93 13.22 -13.58
C LYS A 54 7.23 12.84 -12.13
N GLY A 55 8.43 13.16 -11.67
CA GLY A 55 8.89 12.88 -10.30
C GLY A 55 8.91 11.39 -9.97
N GLN A 56 9.34 11.08 -8.74
CA GLN A 56 9.28 9.73 -8.19
C GLN A 56 8.86 9.83 -6.72
N PRO A 57 8.02 8.91 -6.21
CA PRO A 57 7.72 8.87 -4.80
C PRO A 57 8.99 8.52 -4.01
N LYS A 58 9.11 9.09 -2.81
CA LYS A 58 10.15 8.68 -1.86
C LYS A 58 9.88 7.22 -1.49
N GLN A 59 10.90 6.38 -1.62
CA GLN A 59 10.85 5.02 -1.12
C GLN A 59 11.10 5.08 0.39
N HIS A 60 10.15 4.55 1.15
CA HIS A 60 10.34 4.25 2.55
C HIS A 60 10.66 2.75 2.62
N GLY A 61 11.68 2.37 3.40
CA GLY A 61 12.04 0.96 3.56
C GLY A 61 10.91 0.16 4.23
N GLY A 62 11.19 -1.11 4.48
CA GLY A 62 10.32 -1.94 5.31
C GLY A 62 10.13 -1.38 6.72
N PRO A 63 9.22 -1.96 7.50
CA PRO A 63 9.10 -1.62 8.92
C PRO A 63 10.46 -1.76 9.59
N GLN A 64 10.78 -0.87 10.53
CA GLN A 64 12.03 -0.92 11.30
C GLN A 64 11.89 -1.76 12.57
N MET A 65 10.65 -1.98 13.01
CA MET A 65 10.31 -2.85 14.14
C MET A 65 8.82 -3.24 14.07
N ALA A 66 8.46 -4.31 14.77
CA ALA A 66 7.09 -4.68 15.08
C ALA A 66 6.86 -4.55 16.59
N ILE A 67 5.80 -3.86 17.01
CA ILE A 67 5.42 -3.71 18.42
C ILE A 67 4.01 -4.28 18.65
N CYS A 68 3.67 -4.53 19.91
CA CYS A 68 2.38 -5.13 20.29
C CYS A 68 2.15 -6.51 19.65
N THR A 69 3.21 -7.31 19.51
CA THR A 69 3.13 -8.64 18.87
C THR A 69 2.34 -9.65 19.69
N VAL A 70 2.01 -9.34 20.96
CA VAL A 70 1.08 -10.14 21.77
C VAL A 70 -0.31 -10.25 21.14
N ASP A 71 -0.72 -9.27 20.34
CA ASP A 71 -2.02 -9.22 19.66
C ASP A 71 -1.94 -9.73 18.19
N ARG A 72 -0.82 -10.37 17.81
CA ARG A 72 -0.58 -10.82 16.44
C ARG A 72 -1.63 -11.84 16.01
N GLN A 73 -2.30 -11.57 14.89
CA GLN A 73 -3.24 -12.48 14.25
C GLN A 73 -2.52 -13.47 13.31
N PRO A 74 -3.10 -14.64 12.98
CA PRO A 74 -2.49 -15.64 12.10
C PRO A 74 -2.08 -15.11 10.71
N PHE A 75 -2.77 -14.07 10.23
CA PHE A 75 -2.50 -13.43 8.94
C PHE A 75 -1.42 -12.34 9.01
N HIS A 76 -1.01 -11.90 10.20
CA HIS A 76 0.09 -10.95 10.33
C HIS A 76 1.43 -11.67 10.09
N GLN A 77 2.19 -11.18 9.13
CA GLN A 77 3.54 -11.67 8.83
C GLN A 77 4.56 -10.66 9.35
N ILE A 78 5.49 -11.12 10.19
CA ILE A 78 6.64 -10.34 10.66
C ILE A 78 7.85 -10.86 9.90
N PRO A 79 8.57 -10.01 9.14
CA PRO A 79 9.79 -10.42 8.45
C PRO A 79 10.84 -10.98 9.42
N ASP A 80 11.60 -11.97 8.97
CA ASP A 80 12.70 -12.53 9.74
C ASP A 80 13.75 -11.46 10.05
N GLY A 81 14.27 -11.49 11.29
CA GLY A 81 15.28 -10.53 11.76
C GLY A 81 14.75 -9.13 12.09
N LEU A 82 13.45 -8.85 11.91
CA LEU A 82 12.85 -7.60 12.34
C LEU A 82 12.71 -7.56 13.88
N PRO A 83 13.23 -6.53 14.58
CA PRO A 83 13.01 -6.39 16.02
C PRO A 83 11.52 -6.42 16.34
N ALA A 84 11.11 -7.33 17.23
CA ALA A 84 9.72 -7.61 17.54
C ALA A 84 9.49 -7.57 19.06
N PHE A 85 8.48 -6.82 19.49
CA PHE A 85 8.20 -6.58 20.90
C PHE A 85 6.74 -6.92 21.23
N GLU A 86 6.52 -7.71 22.29
CA GLU A 86 5.18 -8.12 22.70
C GLU A 86 4.27 -6.93 23.06
N ARG A 87 4.85 -5.86 23.60
CA ARG A 87 4.17 -4.61 23.98
C ARG A 87 5.01 -3.41 23.55
N LEU A 88 4.55 -2.19 23.86
CA LEU A 88 5.33 -0.98 23.61
C LEU A 88 6.67 -1.04 24.36
N PRO A 89 7.84 -0.90 23.68
CA PRO A 89 9.14 -0.88 24.33
C PRO A 89 9.22 0.25 25.36
N GLN A 90 9.76 -0.04 26.54
CA GLN A 90 10.06 1.02 27.50
C GLN A 90 11.20 1.87 26.97
N ARG A 91 11.09 3.19 27.21
CA ARG A 91 11.98 4.22 26.67
C ARG A 91 13.35 4.19 27.33
#